data_AF-A0A2R5LJV5-F1
#
_entry.id   AF-A0A2R5LJV5-F1
#
_cell.length_a   1.000
_cell.length_b   1.000
_cell.length_c   1.000
_cell.angle_alpha   90.00
_cell.angle_beta   90.00
_cell.angle_gamma   90.00
#
_symmetry.space_group_name_H-M   'P 1'
#
loop_
_entity.id
_entity.type
_entity.pdbx_description
1 polymer ?
#
loop_
_entity_poly.entity_id
_entity_poly.type
_entity_poly.pdbx_seq_one_letter_code
_entity_poly.pdbx_strand_id
1 'polypeptide(L)'
;MKVPQVTLVNTSDFSHGMEVQISPQGRLMQPVPTVRFVNLLDDLQYAVWLSFVRECGQVAGNYMHPDSPLPGSYWNEKCVSFSRLKLFMYDGFNSTPVSLVCNKRYFLQINFGIVNDAGHILASTVIKQGLIGTWFVAVNCNRSSTSSKKQSLGATGLAKRCKTD
;
A
#
# COMPACT_ATOMS: atom_id res chain seq x y z
N MET A 1 -18.42 -27.80 -4.74
CA MET A 1 -17.13 -27.16 -4.42
C MET A 1 -17.41 -25.69 -4.11
N LYS A 2 -16.97 -25.16 -2.97
CA LYS A 2 -17.16 -23.72 -2.66
C LYS A 2 -16.10 -22.90 -3.39
N VAL A 3 -16.48 -21.75 -3.92
CA VAL A 3 -15.57 -20.86 -4.65
C VAL A 3 -14.66 -20.14 -3.63
N PRO A 4 -13.34 -20.10 -3.84
CA PRO A 4 -12.44 -19.27 -3.05
C PRO A 4 -12.89 -17.80 -3.07
N GLN A 5 -12.90 -17.14 -1.92
CA GLN A 5 -13.25 -15.73 -1.81
C GLN A 5 -12.22 -15.01 -0.95
N VAL A 6 -12.06 -13.71 -1.22
CA VAL A 6 -11.24 -12.82 -0.42
C VAL A 6 -11.98 -11.49 -0.23
N THR A 7 -11.95 -10.97 0.99
CA THR A 7 -12.59 -9.70 1.35
C THR A 7 -11.61 -8.78 2.04
N LEU A 8 -11.61 -7.49 1.70
CA LEU A 8 -10.93 -6.47 2.49
C LEU A 8 -11.68 -6.29 3.82
N VAL A 9 -10.96 -6.39 4.94
CA VAL A 9 -11.55 -6.36 6.28
C VAL A 9 -11.70 -4.93 6.78
N ASN A 10 -10.69 -4.10 6.54
CA ASN A 10 -10.63 -2.73 7.05
C ASN A 10 -11.04 -1.69 6.01
N THR A 11 -12.17 -1.94 5.32
CA THR A 11 -12.69 -1.05 4.28
C THR A 11 -12.93 0.38 4.76
N SER A 12 -13.30 0.56 6.03
CA SER A 12 -13.54 1.87 6.66
C SER A 12 -12.30 2.77 6.75
N ASP A 13 -11.11 2.18 6.72
CA ASP A 13 -9.86 2.93 6.84
C ASP A 13 -9.47 3.59 5.50
N PHE A 14 -10.04 3.11 4.40
CA PHE A 14 -9.77 3.61 3.06
C PHE A 14 -10.82 4.66 2.69
N SER A 15 -10.41 5.91 2.61
CA SER A 15 -11.26 7.02 2.20
C SER A 15 -11.19 7.27 0.69
N HIS A 16 -12.26 7.81 0.13
CA HIS A 16 -12.26 8.22 -1.27
C HIS A 16 -11.27 9.37 -1.49
N GLY A 17 -10.38 9.23 -2.47
CA GLY A 17 -9.36 10.24 -2.77
C GLY A 17 -8.20 10.26 -1.78
N MET A 18 -7.97 9.16 -1.06
CA MET A 18 -6.87 9.03 -0.12
C MET A 18 -5.51 9.30 -0.76
N GLU A 19 -4.66 10.02 -0.04
CA GLU A 19 -3.25 10.16 -0.37
C GLU A 19 -2.43 9.13 0.40
N VAL A 20 -1.55 8.40 -0.29
CA VAL A 20 -0.65 7.42 0.32
C VAL A 20 0.78 7.86 0.09
N GLN A 21 1.56 7.95 1.17
CA GLN A 21 2.93 8.41 1.10
C GLN A 21 3.88 7.40 0.46
N ILE A 22 4.80 7.92 -0.35
CA ILE A 22 5.92 7.21 -0.96
C ILE A 22 7.22 7.98 -0.71
N SER A 23 8.35 7.27 -0.64
CA SER A 23 9.68 7.91 -0.56
C SER A 23 10.75 7.06 -1.24
N PRO A 24 11.92 7.62 -1.57
CA PRO A 24 13.04 6.83 -2.11
C PRO A 24 13.51 5.72 -1.15
N GLN A 25 13.41 5.94 0.17
CA GLN A 25 13.80 4.95 1.20
C GLN A 25 12.69 3.93 1.53
N GLY A 26 11.52 4.06 0.90
CA GLY A 26 10.34 3.26 1.20
C GLY A 26 9.56 3.79 2.40
N ARG A 27 8.23 3.87 2.26
CA ARG A 27 7.29 4.17 3.35
C ARG A 27 6.37 2.99 3.56
N LEU A 28 6.09 2.64 4.81
CA LEU A 28 5.05 1.65 5.09
C LEU A 28 3.71 2.18 4.57
N MET A 29 2.97 1.32 3.86
CA MET A 29 1.64 1.70 3.38
C MET A 29 0.72 1.93 4.57
N GLN A 30 -0.02 3.04 4.53
CA GLN A 30 -1.10 3.36 5.46
C GLN A 30 -2.34 3.77 4.64
N PRO A 31 -3.52 3.18 4.89
CA PRO A 31 -3.81 2.18 5.91
C PRO A 31 -3.20 0.83 5.51
N VAL A 32 -2.96 -0.05 6.48
CA VAL A 32 -2.43 -1.38 6.18
C VAL A 32 -3.53 -2.23 5.53
N PRO A 33 -3.37 -2.68 4.28
CA PRO A 33 -4.34 -3.57 3.67
C PRO A 33 -4.44 -4.87 4.46
N THR A 34 -5.64 -5.22 4.90
CA THR A 34 -5.88 -6.44 5.65
C THR A 34 -7.04 -7.20 5.03
N VAL A 35 -6.80 -8.44 4.60
CA VAL A 35 -7.79 -9.26 3.89
C VAL A 35 -8.15 -10.51 4.69
N ARG A 36 -9.29 -11.11 4.37
CA ARG A 36 -9.68 -12.41 4.89
C ARG A 36 -10.00 -13.35 3.75
N PHE A 37 -9.41 -14.53 3.76
CA PHE A 37 -9.73 -15.60 2.82
C PHE A 37 -10.79 -16.52 3.39
N VAL A 38 -11.62 -17.05 2.51
CA VAL A 38 -12.52 -18.16 2.83
C VAL A 38 -12.56 -19.14 1.67
N ASN A 39 -12.76 -20.42 1.99
CA ASN A 39 -12.88 -21.52 1.03
C ASN A 39 -11.62 -21.78 0.17
N LEU A 40 -10.42 -21.44 0.65
CA LEU A 40 -9.20 -22.01 0.07
C LEU A 40 -9.12 -23.50 0.43
N LEU A 41 -8.63 -24.34 -0.49
CA LEU A 41 -8.46 -25.77 -0.23
C LEU A 41 -7.31 -25.98 0.76
N ASP A 42 -7.60 -26.68 1.86
CA ASP A 42 -6.74 -26.68 3.05
C ASP A 42 -5.32 -27.23 2.82
N ASP A 43 -5.19 -28.27 1.99
CA ASP A 43 -3.93 -28.98 1.75
C ASP A 43 -3.07 -28.39 0.63
N LEU A 44 -3.62 -27.46 -0.15
CA LEU A 44 -2.88 -26.85 -1.26
C LEU A 44 -2.06 -25.65 -0.78
N GLN A 45 -0.84 -25.53 -1.28
CA GLN A 45 0.04 -24.39 -1.03
C GLN A 45 -0.40 -23.20 -1.89
N TYR A 46 -0.59 -22.03 -1.27
CA TYR A 46 -0.92 -20.79 -1.98
C TYR A 46 0.17 -19.75 -1.80
N ALA A 47 0.52 -19.09 -2.90
CA ALA A 47 1.21 -17.80 -2.88
C ALA A 47 0.16 -16.69 -2.90
N VAL A 48 0.36 -15.65 -2.07
CA VAL A 48 -0.57 -14.52 -1.94
C VAL A 48 0.20 -13.21 -2.15
N TRP A 49 -0.29 -12.32 -3.00
CA TRP A 49 0.38 -11.05 -3.28
C TRP A 49 -0.59 -9.92 -3.68
N LEU A 50 -0.19 -8.69 -3.39
CA LEU A 50 -0.85 -7.48 -3.88
C LEU A 50 -0.21 -7.00 -5.17
N SER A 51 -1.04 -6.55 -6.10
CA SER A 51 -0.63 -5.76 -7.27
C SER A 51 -1.13 -4.33 -7.13
N PHE A 52 -0.27 -3.38 -7.49
CA PHE A 52 -0.60 -1.95 -7.54
C PHE A 52 -0.96 -1.59 -8.97
N VAL A 53 -2.25 -1.41 -9.23
CA VAL A 53 -2.75 -1.23 -10.60
C VAL A 53 -3.05 0.25 -10.82
N ARG A 54 -2.49 0.82 -11.88
CA ARG A 54 -2.80 2.19 -12.31
C ARG A 54 -4.20 2.28 -12.87
N GLU A 55 -4.74 3.49 -12.93
CA GLU A 55 -6.01 3.78 -13.62
C GLU A 55 -6.03 3.30 -15.08
N CYS A 56 -4.89 3.28 -15.78
CA CYS A 56 -4.75 2.74 -17.13
C CYS A 56 -4.71 1.20 -17.21
N GLY A 57 -4.85 0.48 -16.10
CA GLY A 57 -4.78 -0.98 -16.01
C GLY A 57 -3.36 -1.55 -15.91
N GLN A 58 -2.32 -0.72 -16.02
CA GLN A 58 -0.93 -1.18 -15.90
C GLN A 58 -0.57 -1.52 -14.44
N VAL A 59 -0.01 -2.71 -14.22
CA VAL A 59 0.59 -3.09 -12.93
C VAL A 59 1.90 -2.34 -12.74
N ALA A 60 1.99 -1.53 -11.68
CA ALA A 60 3.18 -0.75 -11.33
C ALA A 60 4.12 -1.48 -10.38
N GLY A 61 3.65 -2.51 -9.69
CA GLY A 61 4.46 -3.31 -8.77
C GLY A 61 3.66 -4.43 -8.16
N ASN A 62 4.38 -5.42 -7.63
CA ASN A 62 3.82 -6.56 -6.92
C ASN A 62 4.52 -6.69 -5.56
N TYR A 63 3.75 -7.04 -4.54
CA TYR A 63 4.27 -7.35 -3.22
C TYR A 63 3.73 -8.70 -2.77
N MET A 64 4.61 -9.70 -2.70
CA MET A 64 4.28 -11.02 -2.18
C MET A 64 4.25 -10.98 -0.64
N HIS A 65 3.22 -11.58 -0.05
CA HIS A 65 3.13 -11.71 1.39
C HIS A 65 4.32 -12.54 1.89
N PRO A 66 5.03 -12.13 2.95
CA PRO A 66 6.26 -12.80 3.41
C PRO A 66 6.03 -14.25 3.85
N ASP A 67 4.82 -14.57 4.30
CA ASP A 67 4.47 -15.94 4.68
C ASP A 67 4.16 -16.83 3.45
N SER A 68 4.23 -16.32 2.22
CA SER A 68 3.99 -17.17 1.04
C SER A 68 5.20 -18.07 0.74
N PRO A 69 4.99 -19.32 0.31
CA PRO A 69 3.70 -20.02 0.23
C PRO A 69 3.32 -20.70 1.56
N LEU A 70 2.02 -20.77 1.83
CA LEU A 70 1.46 -21.55 2.95
C LEU A 70 0.16 -22.28 2.54
N PRO A 71 -0.24 -23.34 3.29
CA PRO A 71 -1.47 -24.07 3.03
C PRO A 71 -2.72 -23.21 3.08
N GLY A 72 -3.77 -23.59 2.35
CA GLY A 72 -5.07 -22.88 2.37
C GLY A 72 -5.67 -22.79 3.77
N SER A 73 -5.46 -23.80 4.61
CA SER A 73 -5.92 -23.82 6.02
C SER A 73 -5.35 -22.65 6.83
N TYR A 74 -4.05 -22.35 6.67
CA TYR A 74 -3.39 -21.21 7.33
C TYR A 74 -4.01 -19.87 6.90
N TRP A 75 -4.26 -19.70 5.60
CA TRP A 75 -4.82 -18.46 5.06
C TRP A 75 -6.30 -18.25 5.44
N ASN A 76 -7.07 -19.33 5.57
CA ASN A 76 -8.47 -19.29 5.98
C ASN A 76 -8.64 -18.98 7.49
N GLU A 77 -7.64 -19.29 8.32
CA GLU A 77 -7.73 -19.22 9.78
C GLU A 77 -7.88 -17.79 10.31
N LYS A 78 -7.13 -16.84 9.75
CA LYS A 78 -6.99 -15.48 10.28
C LYS A 78 -6.95 -14.41 9.20
N CYS A 79 -7.12 -13.16 9.63
CA CYS A 79 -6.90 -12.01 8.76
C CYS A 79 -5.42 -11.92 8.35
N VAL A 80 -5.18 -11.67 7.07
CA VAL A 80 -3.86 -11.54 6.45
C VAL A 80 -3.55 -10.06 6.31
N SER A 81 -2.52 -9.61 7.02
CA SER A 81 -2.12 -8.20 7.06
C SER A 81 -0.85 -7.95 6.27
N PHE A 82 -0.89 -6.97 5.37
CA PHE A 82 0.28 -6.54 4.59
C PHE A 82 1.11 -5.47 5.32
N SER A 83 1.31 -5.62 6.63
CA SER A 83 1.93 -4.60 7.50
C SER A 83 3.39 -4.28 7.19
N ARG A 84 4.10 -5.19 6.50
CA ARG A 84 5.51 -5.02 6.10
C ARG A 84 5.68 -4.42 4.70
N LEU A 85 4.57 -4.11 4.01
CA LEU A 85 4.56 -3.52 2.68
C LEU A 85 5.15 -2.10 2.71
N LYS A 86 6.24 -1.90 1.96
CA LYS A 86 6.84 -0.58 1.72
C LYS A 86 6.60 -0.14 0.29
N LEU A 87 6.27 1.14 0.14
CA LEU A 87 6.05 1.82 -1.14
C LEU A 87 7.20 2.79 -1.40
N PHE A 88 7.79 2.66 -2.58
CA PHE A 88 8.93 3.46 -3.00
C PHE A 88 8.50 4.47 -4.05
N MET A 89 9.22 5.58 -4.10
CA MET A 89 9.07 6.55 -5.18
C MET A 89 9.84 6.08 -6.40
N TYR A 90 9.17 6.01 -7.55
CA TYR A 90 9.83 5.77 -8.83
C TYR A 90 10.58 7.02 -9.27
N ASP A 91 11.90 6.89 -9.45
CA ASP A 91 12.82 7.94 -9.86
C ASP A 91 13.31 7.80 -11.31
N GLY A 92 12.83 6.79 -12.05
CA GLY A 92 13.28 6.48 -13.41
C GLY A 92 14.35 5.38 -13.48
N PHE A 93 15.02 5.06 -12.37
CA PHE A 93 16.20 4.19 -12.37
C PHE A 93 16.02 2.95 -11.46
N ASN A 94 15.37 3.11 -10.31
CA ASN A 94 15.26 2.06 -9.31
C ASN A 94 14.00 1.19 -9.47
N SER A 95 14.20 -0.09 -9.80
CA SER A 95 13.16 -1.13 -9.75
C SER A 95 13.12 -1.78 -8.36
N THR A 96 12.49 -1.12 -7.40
CA THR A 96 12.07 -1.82 -6.17
C THR A 96 10.78 -2.61 -6.44
N PRO A 97 10.39 -3.58 -5.59
CA PRO A 97 9.20 -4.41 -5.83
C PRO A 97 7.91 -3.59 -6.04
N VAL A 98 7.81 -2.42 -5.37
CA VAL A 98 6.68 -1.49 -5.51
C VAL A 98 7.18 -0.05 -5.60
N SER A 99 7.55 0.38 -6.81
CA SER A 99 7.88 1.77 -7.14
C SER A 99 6.69 2.48 -7.78
N LEU A 100 6.12 3.48 -7.10
CA LEU A 100 4.98 4.25 -7.57
C LEU A 100 5.39 5.65 -8.03
N VAL A 101 4.68 6.20 -9.01
CA VAL A 101 4.92 7.55 -9.53
C VAL A 101 4.09 8.54 -8.74
N CYS A 102 4.73 9.62 -8.28
CA CYS A 102 4.07 10.68 -7.53
C CYS A 102 2.94 11.33 -8.35
N ASN A 103 1.85 11.71 -7.68
CA ASN A 103 0.63 12.27 -8.24
C ASN A 103 -0.06 11.36 -9.28
N LYS A 104 0.14 10.04 -9.21
CA LYS A 104 -0.61 9.05 -10.00
C LYS A 104 -1.56 8.26 -9.11
N ARG A 105 -2.68 7.83 -9.73
CA ARG A 105 -3.77 7.12 -9.06
C ARG A 105 -3.64 5.61 -9.25
N TYR A 106 -3.88 4.88 -8.17
CA TYR A 106 -3.76 3.43 -8.09
C TYR A 106 -4.93 2.82 -7.32
N PHE A 107 -5.19 1.54 -7.54
CA PHE A 107 -5.97 0.70 -6.65
C PHE A 107 -5.23 -0.60 -6.34
N LEU A 108 -5.62 -1.28 -5.28
CA LEU A 108 -5.06 -2.57 -4.89
C LEU A 108 -5.83 -3.71 -5.54
N GLN A 109 -5.10 -4.66 -6.11
CA GLN A 109 -5.63 -5.95 -6.53
C GLN A 109 -4.95 -7.03 -5.67
N ILE A 110 -5.75 -7.88 -5.02
CA ILE A 110 -5.25 -9.08 -4.37
C ILE A 110 -5.21 -10.22 -5.38
N ASN A 111 -4.14 -10.99 -5.33
CA ASN A 111 -3.94 -12.15 -6.17
C ASN A 111 -3.48 -13.32 -5.31
N PHE A 112 -3.92 -14.51 -5.70
CA PHE A 112 -3.48 -15.74 -5.05
C PHE A 112 -3.60 -16.90 -6.04
N GLY A 113 -2.69 -17.86 -5.92
CA GLY A 113 -2.65 -19.03 -6.81
C GLY A 113 -1.93 -20.19 -6.16
N ILE A 114 -2.22 -21.39 -6.66
CA ILE A 114 -1.66 -22.64 -6.16
C ILE A 114 -0.19 -22.73 -6.58
N VAL A 115 0.65 -23.16 -5.66
CA VAL A 115 2.07 -23.45 -5.89
C VAL A 115 2.25 -24.95 -6.01
N ASN A 116 2.98 -25.40 -7.04
CA ASN A 116 3.29 -26.81 -7.22
C ASN A 116 4.50 -27.24 -6.39
N ASP A 117 4.83 -28.54 -6.42
CA ASP A 117 5.94 -29.12 -5.65
C ASP A 117 7.32 -28.55 -6.05
N ALA A 118 7.44 -27.97 -7.25
CA ALA A 118 8.65 -27.29 -7.71
C ALA A 118 8.76 -25.83 -7.24
N GLY A 119 7.78 -25.32 -6.48
CA GLY A 119 7.74 -23.94 -6.00
C GLY A 119 7.22 -22.94 -7.03
N HIS A 120 6.65 -23.39 -8.16
CA HIS A 120 6.10 -22.52 -9.18
C HIS A 120 4.61 -22.26 -8.97
N ILE A 121 4.19 -21.00 -9.13
CA ILE A 121 2.77 -20.61 -9.15
C ILE A 121 2.14 -21.13 -10.44
N LEU A 122 1.11 -21.96 -10.33
CA LEU A 122 0.34 -22.48 -11.45
C LEU A 122 -0.55 -21.38 -12.02
N ALA A 123 -0.16 -20.82 -13.17
CA ALA A 123 -0.82 -19.67 -13.78
C ALA A 123 -2.34 -19.85 -13.99
N SER A 124 -2.77 -21.06 -14.33
CA SER A 124 -4.19 -21.41 -14.53
C SER A 124 -5.04 -21.34 -13.26
N THR A 125 -4.41 -21.33 -12.09
CA THR A 125 -5.07 -21.31 -10.78
C THR A 125 -5.12 -19.90 -10.17
N VAL A 126 -4.48 -18.93 -10.82
CA VAL A 126 -4.36 -17.58 -10.27
C VAL A 126 -5.69 -16.85 -10.33
N ILE A 127 -6.20 -16.49 -9.16
CA ILE A 127 -7.35 -15.60 -9.01
C ILE A 127 -6.84 -14.18 -8.77
N LYS A 128 -7.44 -13.22 -9.47
CA LYS A 128 -7.13 -11.79 -9.36
C LYS A 128 -8.41 -11.04 -9.01
N GLN A 129 -8.40 -10.29 -7.91
CA GLN A 129 -9.57 -9.57 -7.43
C GLN A 129 -9.20 -8.13 -7.04
N GLY A 130 -9.88 -7.16 -7.65
CA GLY A 130 -9.76 -5.75 -7.24
C GLY A 130 -10.35 -5.55 -5.84
N LEU A 131 -9.61 -4.87 -4.97
CA LEU A 131 -10.08 -4.50 -3.64
C LEU A 131 -10.85 -3.18 -3.74
N ILE A 132 -12.17 -3.26 -3.71
CA ILE A 132 -13.06 -2.10 -3.83
C ILE A 132 -12.78 -1.09 -2.71
N GLY A 133 -12.79 0.20 -3.04
CA GLY A 133 -12.55 1.29 -2.08
C GLY A 133 -11.09 1.64 -1.85
N THR A 134 -10.14 0.86 -2.38
CA THR A 134 -8.69 1.09 -2.18
C THR A 134 -8.05 2.06 -3.18
N TRP A 135 -8.85 2.96 -3.76
CA TRP A 135 -8.32 3.97 -4.69
C TRP A 135 -7.54 5.05 -3.95
N PHE A 136 -6.29 5.27 -4.36
CA PHE A 136 -5.44 6.30 -3.75
C PHE A 136 -4.54 7.01 -4.75
N VAL A 137 -4.05 8.18 -4.36
CA VAL A 137 -3.01 8.93 -5.07
C VAL A 137 -1.69 8.79 -4.32
N ALA A 138 -0.62 8.40 -5.01
CA ALA A 138 0.70 8.32 -4.40
C ALA A 138 1.31 9.72 -4.27
N VAL A 139 1.78 10.11 -3.07
CA VAL A 139 2.33 11.43 -2.79
C VAL A 139 3.69 11.36 -2.07
N ASN A 140 4.55 12.35 -2.33
CA ASN A 140 5.88 12.44 -1.70
C ASN A 140 5.88 13.16 -0.34
N CYS A 141 4.84 13.94 -0.05
CA CYS A 141 4.57 14.58 1.24
C CYS A 141 3.05 14.74 1.40
N ASN A 142 2.56 14.77 2.64
CA ASN A 142 1.16 15.11 2.88
C ASN A 142 0.96 16.60 2.59
N ARG A 143 -0.02 16.95 1.75
CA ARG A 143 -0.36 18.35 1.49
C ARG A 143 -0.95 19.05 2.73
N SER A 144 -1.42 18.29 3.72
CA SER A 144 -2.09 18.78 4.92
C SER A 144 -1.21 19.49 5.96
N SER A 145 0.07 19.79 5.67
CA SER A 145 0.96 20.58 6.55
C SER A 145 1.30 21.98 6.01
N THR A 146 0.53 22.51 5.06
CA THR A 146 0.71 23.88 4.54
C THR A 146 -0.36 24.86 5.04
N SER A 147 -0.36 25.13 6.35
CA SER A 147 -0.88 26.35 6.98
C SER A 147 -0.30 26.41 8.41
N SER A 148 0.48 27.36 8.91
CA SER A 148 0.72 28.75 8.54
C SER A 148 2.08 29.17 9.15
N LYS A 149 3.10 29.48 8.33
CA LYS A 149 4.18 30.38 8.78
C LYS A 149 3.94 31.72 8.10
N LYS A 150 3.16 32.58 8.73
CA LYS A 150 3.15 34.01 8.40
C LYS A 150 4.59 34.50 8.53
N GLN A 151 5.17 34.86 7.40
CA GLN A 151 6.39 35.67 7.33
C GLN A 151 6.10 37.01 8.01
N SER A 152 6.75 37.29 9.14
CA SER A 152 6.93 38.69 9.58
C SER A 152 8.28 39.16 9.05
N LEU A 153 8.25 39.85 7.91
CA LEU A 153 9.36 40.64 7.41
C LEU A 153 9.54 41.89 8.28
N GLY A 154 10.72 42.00 8.90
CA GLY A 154 11.49 43.24 9.07
C GLY A 154 11.01 44.28 10.08
N ALA A 155 11.82 44.53 11.12
CA ALA A 155 12.62 45.75 11.20
C ALA A 155 13.57 45.72 12.41
N THR A 156 14.86 45.84 12.10
CA THR A 156 16.01 46.20 12.94
C THR A 156 15.82 47.53 13.69
N GLY A 157 16.40 47.66 14.90
CA GLY A 157 16.66 48.98 15.50
C GLY A 157 17.06 48.96 16.97
N LEU A 158 18.36 49.14 17.23
CA LEU A 158 18.99 49.36 18.54
C LEU A 158 18.61 50.72 19.20
N ALA A 159 18.66 50.73 20.54
CA ALA A 159 19.23 51.78 21.44
C ALA A 159 18.31 52.70 22.30
N LYS A 160 18.63 52.68 23.63
CA LYS A 160 18.58 53.74 24.68
C LYS A 160 17.17 54.28 25.07
N ARG A 161 16.85 54.72 26.29
CA ARG A 161 17.58 55.13 27.52
C ARG A 161 16.59 55.16 28.72
N CYS A 162 17.15 55.25 29.93
CA CYS A 162 16.53 55.33 31.25
C CYS A 162 15.39 56.35 31.42
N LYS A 163 14.48 56.06 32.35
CA LYS A 163 13.58 57.03 33.01
C LYS A 163 14.08 57.32 34.44
N THR A 164 14.20 58.60 34.76
CA THR A 164 14.09 59.17 36.11
C THR A 164 12.64 59.13 36.56
N ASP A 165 12.41 58.78 37.83
CA ASP A 165 11.89 59.68 38.86
C ASP A 165 12.50 59.26 40.21
#